data_AF-A0A9E4PAA5-F1
#
_entry.id   AF-A0A9E4PAA5-F1
#
_cell.length_a   1.000
_cell.length_b   1.000
_cell.length_c   1.000
_cell.angle_alpha   90.00
_cell.angle_beta   90.00
_cell.angle_gamma   90.00
#
_symmetry.space_group_name_H-M   'P 1'
#
loop_
_entity.id
_entity.type
_entity.pdbx_description
1 polymer ?
#
loop_
_entity_poly.entity_id
_entity_poly.type
_entity_poly.pdbx_seq_one_letter_code
_entity_poly.pdbx_strand_id
1 'polypeptide(L)'
;RKSLVIQALVGETEAEVQDRLKERGGQRMAQGRAGLVGTPEQCAEQLLPYLKLGVGDFLIGARAPADMRTLELVAKQVAPIVKEQGARILAGA
;
A
#
# COMPACT_ATOMS: atom_id res chain seq x y z
N ARG A 1 15.70 -7.71 10.64
CA ARG A 1 14.35 -7.56 10.03
C ARG A 1 14.19 -6.11 9.62
N LYS A 2 13.92 -5.81 8.34
CA LYS A 2 13.77 -4.43 7.85
C LYS A 2 12.29 -4.08 7.77
N SER A 3 11.93 -2.87 8.18
CA SER A 3 10.56 -2.38 8.16
C SER A 3 10.48 -1.10 7.33
N LEU A 4 9.39 -0.91 6.59
CA LEU A 4 9.17 0.27 5.75
C LEU A 4 7.85 0.95 6.11
N VAL A 5 7.91 2.25 6.40
CA VAL A 5 6.73 3.07 6.69
C VAL A 5 6.26 3.75 5.41
N ILE A 6 5.03 3.51 5.00
CA ILE A 6 4.48 3.99 3.73
C ILE A 6 3.14 4.69 3.97
N GLN A 7 2.90 5.77 3.22
CA GLN A 7 1.58 6.40 3.16
C GLN A 7 0.79 5.73 2.05
N ALA A 8 -0.48 5.38 2.31
CA ALA A 8 -1.30 4.67 1.34
C ALA A 8 -2.58 5.42 0.98
N LEU A 9 -3.04 5.19 -0.25
CA LEU A 9 -4.38 5.48 -0.74
C LEU A 9 -4.80 4.27 -1.59
N VAL A 10 -5.71 3.48 -1.05
CA VAL A 10 -6.21 2.28 -1.75
C VAL A 10 -7.70 2.50 -2.05
N GLY A 11 -8.12 2.16 -3.27
CA GLY A 11 -9.52 2.06 -3.67
C GLY A 11 -9.77 0.67 -4.26
N GLU A 12 -10.99 0.15 -4.21
CA GLU A 12 -11.30 -1.18 -4.77
C GLU A 12 -11.20 -1.20 -6.30
N THR A 13 -11.42 -0.06 -6.94
CA THR A 13 -11.37 0.09 -8.39
C THR A 13 -10.51 1.28 -8.79
N GLU A 14 -10.03 1.29 -10.02
CA GLU A 14 -9.29 2.44 -10.56
C GLU A 14 -10.13 3.73 -10.52
N ALA A 15 -11.44 3.63 -10.80
CA ALA A 15 -12.34 4.77 -10.69
C ALA A 15 -12.39 5.32 -9.26
N GLU A 16 -12.54 4.44 -8.25
CA GLU A 16 -12.51 4.84 -6.84
C GLU A 16 -11.17 5.48 -6.48
N VAL A 17 -10.05 4.92 -6.95
CA VAL A 17 -8.71 5.50 -6.72
C VAL A 17 -8.64 6.92 -7.29
N GLN A 18 -9.11 7.14 -8.52
CA GLN A 18 -9.09 8.47 -9.14
C GLN A 18 -9.98 9.47 -8.40
N ASP A 19 -11.17 9.06 -7.98
CA ASP A 19 -12.07 9.96 -7.25
C ASP A 19 -11.51 10.31 -5.87
N ARG A 20 -10.99 9.31 -5.15
CA ARG A 20 -10.29 9.53 -3.87
C ARG A 20 -9.03 10.38 -4.02
N LEU A 21 -8.30 10.26 -5.13
CA LEU A 21 -7.15 11.10 -5.44
C LEU A 21 -7.55 12.56 -5.67
N LYS A 22 -8.68 12.82 -6.33
CA LYS A 22 -9.21 14.18 -6.50
C LYS A 22 -9.62 14.77 -5.15
N GLU A 23 -10.32 13.99 -4.33
CA GLU A 23 -10.76 14.39 -2.98
C GLU A 23 -9.57 14.69 -2.05
N ARG A 24 -8.51 13.87 -2.13
CA ARG A 24 -7.26 14.06 -1.36
C ARG A 24 -6.28 15.04 -2.00
N GLY A 25 -6.50 15.40 -3.27
CA GLY A 25 -5.65 16.27 -4.08
C GLY A 25 -5.43 17.66 -3.48
N GLY A 26 -6.24 18.05 -2.49
CA GLY A 26 -6.05 19.27 -1.72
C GLY A 26 -5.02 19.20 -0.57
N GLN A 27 -4.51 18.02 -0.16
CA GLN A 27 -3.79 17.93 1.13
C GLN A 27 -2.38 17.31 1.18
N ARG A 28 -1.92 16.35 0.35
CA ARG A 28 -0.67 15.65 0.77
C ARG A 28 0.20 14.81 -0.17
N MET A 29 0.05 14.87 -1.49
CA MET A 29 1.07 14.26 -2.37
C MET A 29 2.40 15.07 -2.39
N ALA A 30 2.44 16.24 -1.74
CA ALA A 30 3.55 17.20 -1.72
C ALA A 30 4.74 16.88 -0.78
N GLN A 31 4.78 15.73 -0.09
CA GLN A 31 5.88 15.41 0.86
C GLN A 31 6.83 14.28 0.42
N GLY A 32 6.95 14.02 -0.89
CA GLY A 32 8.12 13.33 -1.47
C GLY A 32 8.42 11.89 -0.99
N ARG A 33 7.56 11.29 -0.16
CA ARG A 33 7.63 9.86 0.17
C ARG A 33 6.74 9.14 -0.83
N ALA A 34 7.34 8.28 -1.65
CA ALA A 34 6.63 7.42 -2.59
C ALA A 34 5.41 6.78 -1.89
N GLY A 35 4.22 7.26 -2.23
CA GLY A 35 2.98 6.79 -1.65
C GLY A 35 2.53 5.53 -2.37
N LEU A 36 2.02 4.57 -1.63
CA LEU A 36 1.33 3.41 -2.17
C LEU A 36 -0.04 3.87 -2.66
N VAL A 37 -0.26 3.88 -3.98
CA VAL A 37 -1.51 4.34 -4.58
C VAL A 37 -1.96 3.36 -5.65
N GLY A 38 -3.23 2.94 -5.60
CA GLY A 38 -3.81 2.06 -6.61
C GLY A 38 -4.89 1.14 -6.06
N THR A 39 -5.27 0.15 -6.86
CA THR A 39 -6.10 -0.98 -6.43
C THR A 39 -5.32 -1.90 -5.48
N PRO A 40 -5.97 -2.84 -4.78
CA PRO A 40 -5.27 -3.76 -3.90
C PRO A 40 -4.16 -4.56 -4.59
N GLU A 41 -4.38 -4.97 -5.84
CA GLU A 41 -3.44 -5.72 -6.66
C GLU A 41 -2.25 -4.84 -7.06
N GLN A 42 -2.53 -3.64 -7.58
CA GLN A 42 -1.49 -2.67 -7.94
C GLN A 42 -0.64 -2.28 -6.73
N CYS A 43 -1.27 -2.16 -5.55
CA CYS A 43 -0.57 -1.88 -4.31
C CYS A 43 0.32 -3.07 -3.91
N ALA A 44 -0.18 -4.30 -3.99
CA ALA A 44 0.65 -5.47 -3.68
C ALA A 44 1.87 -5.54 -4.61
N GLU A 45 1.69 -5.35 -5.92
CA GLU A 45 2.77 -5.32 -6.91
C GLU A 45 3.85 -4.28 -6.59
N GLN A 46 3.46 -3.09 -6.13
CA GLN A 46 4.39 -2.05 -5.68
C GLN A 46 5.19 -2.45 -4.43
N LEU A 47 4.66 -3.34 -3.59
CA LEU A 47 5.30 -3.79 -2.35
C LEU A 47 6.27 -4.97 -2.56
N LEU A 48 6.03 -5.84 -3.53
CA LEU A 48 6.86 -7.03 -3.77
C LEU A 48 8.35 -6.74 -3.97
N PRO A 49 8.78 -5.67 -4.69
CA PRO A 49 10.20 -5.37 -4.85
C PRO A 49 10.93 -5.15 -3.52
N TYR A 50 10.25 -4.61 -2.50
CA TYR A 50 10.86 -4.39 -1.18
C TYR A 50 11.10 -5.69 -0.41
N LEU A 51 10.30 -6.74 -0.66
CA LEU A 51 10.54 -8.06 -0.10
C LEU A 51 11.89 -8.62 -0.55
N LYS A 52 12.22 -8.44 -1.84
CA LYS A 52 13.54 -8.83 -2.41
C LYS A 52 14.71 -8.06 -1.77
N LEU A 53 14.44 -6.88 -1.18
CA LEU A 53 15.41 -6.07 -0.45
C LEU A 53 15.46 -6.38 1.07
N GLY A 54 14.80 -7.46 1.49
CA GLY A 54 14.76 -7.94 2.87
C GLY A 54 13.80 -7.20 3.80
N VAL A 55 12.86 -6.42 3.25
CA VAL A 55 11.76 -5.82 4.03
C VAL A 55 10.76 -6.91 4.37
N GLY A 56 10.47 -7.07 5.66
CA GLY A 56 9.52 -8.07 6.16
C GLY A 56 8.27 -7.47 6.78
N ASP A 57 8.34 -6.20 7.22
CA ASP A 57 7.19 -5.51 7.81
C ASP A 57 6.89 -4.21 7.05
N PHE A 58 5.64 -4.04 6.63
CA PHE A 58 5.14 -2.80 6.07
C PHE A 58 4.23 -2.12 7.08
N LEU A 59 4.55 -0.88 7.43
CA LEU A 59 3.79 -0.07 8.37
C LEU A 59 3.03 1.01 7.58
N ILE A 60 1.70 0.98 7.64
CA ILE A 60 0.88 1.99 6.97
C ILE A 60 0.70 3.19 7.88
N GLY A 61 1.22 4.33 7.44
CA GLY A 61 0.99 5.60 8.10
C GLY A 61 -0.44 6.08 7.87
N ALA A 62 -1.14 6.39 8.95
CA ALA A 62 -2.43 7.08 8.92
C ALA A 62 -2.31 8.39 9.73
N ARG A 63 -2.62 9.53 9.10
CA ARG A 63 -2.76 10.82 9.81
C ARG A 63 -4.23 11.10 10.04
N ALA A 64 -4.56 11.69 11.19
CA ALA A 64 -5.91 12.15 11.49
C ALA A 64 -6.37 13.26 10.52
N PRO A 65 -7.63 13.22 10.01
CA PRO A 65 -8.57 12.11 10.17
C PRO A 65 -8.10 10.87 9.39
N ALA A 66 -8.07 9.71 10.07
CA ALA A 66 -7.55 8.49 9.49
C ALA A 66 -8.45 8.00 8.36
N ASP A 67 -7.83 7.59 7.25
CA ASP A 67 -8.55 6.97 6.15
C ASP A 67 -8.80 5.48 6.43
N MET A 68 -9.91 5.24 7.13
CA MET A 68 -10.34 3.91 7.53
C MET A 68 -10.57 2.99 6.32
N ARG A 69 -11.06 3.53 5.21
CA ARG A 69 -11.29 2.74 3.99
C ARG A 69 -9.98 2.21 3.41
N THR A 70 -8.96 3.05 3.32
CA THR A 70 -7.60 2.58 2.94
C THR A 70 -7.09 1.52 3.92
N LEU A 71 -7.22 1.73 5.23
CA LEU A 71 -6.74 0.78 6.23
C LEU A 71 -7.44 -0.58 6.14
N GLU A 72 -8.75 -0.59 5.90
CA GLU A 72 -9.53 -1.81 5.70
C GLU A 72 -9.11 -2.55 4.43
N LEU A 73 -8.93 -1.85 3.32
CA LEU A 73 -8.49 -2.47 2.06
C LEU A 73 -7.07 -3.03 2.17
N VAL A 74 -6.17 -2.34 2.87
CA VAL A 74 -4.85 -2.89 3.14
C VAL A 74 -4.94 -4.17 3.96
N ALA A 75 -5.69 -4.15 5.07
CA ALA A 75 -5.79 -5.29 5.96
C ALA A 75 -6.47 -6.51 5.30
N LYS A 76 -7.54 -6.29 4.54
CA LYS A 76 -8.39 -7.34 3.99
C LYS A 76 -7.95 -7.83 2.61
N GLN A 77 -7.32 -6.98 1.79
CA GLN A 77 -7.05 -7.31 0.39
C GLN A 77 -5.56 -7.23 0.04
N VAL A 78 -4.85 -6.16 0.41
CA VAL A 78 -3.42 -6.02 0.06
C VAL A 78 -2.54 -6.99 0.86
N ALA A 79 -2.68 -7.02 2.19
CA ALA A 79 -1.81 -7.82 3.05
C ALA A 79 -1.86 -9.32 2.75
N PRO A 80 -3.02 -9.94 2.45
CA PRO A 80 -3.07 -11.33 1.99
C PRO A 80 -2.29 -11.56 0.68
N ILE A 81 -2.47 -10.72 -0.35
CA ILE A 81 -1.78 -10.87 -1.64
C ILE A 81 -0.26 -10.79 -1.45
N VAL A 82 0.21 -9.81 -0.67
CA VAL A 82 1.64 -9.64 -0.38
C VAL A 82 2.21 -10.83 0.39
N LYS A 83 1.46 -11.41 1.35
CA LYS A 83 1.90 -12.60 2.09
C LYS A 83 2.00 -13.82 1.17
N GLU A 84 1.00 -14.05 0.34
CA GLU A 84 0.97 -15.20 -0.58
C GLU A 84 2.08 -15.10 -1.63
N GLN A 85 2.17 -13.96 -2.32
CA GLN A 85 3.18 -13.74 -3.35
C GLN A 85 4.58 -13.64 -2.74
N GLY A 86 4.70 -12.99 -1.57
CA GLY A 86 5.95 -12.87 -0.84
C GLY A 86 6.52 -14.23 -0.41
N ALA A 87 5.67 -15.13 0.09
CA ALA A 87 6.07 -16.49 0.41
C ALA A 87 6.61 -17.23 -0.82
N ARG A 88 5.97 -17.08 -1.98
CA ARG A 88 6.45 -17.67 -3.25
C ARG A 88 7.79 -17.10 -3.70
N ILE A 89 7.95 -15.78 -3.64
CA ILE A 89 9.21 -15.10 -4.02
C ILE A 89 10.36 -15.55 -3.12
N LEU A 90 10.13 -15.62 -1.80
CA LEU A 90 11.16 -16.00 -0.84
C LEU A 90 11.48 -17.50 -0.85
N ALA A 91 10.54 -18.36 -1.26
CA ALA A 91 10.77 -19.79 -1.41
C ALA A 91 11.55 -20.16 -2.69
N GLY A 92 11.52 -19.28 -3.70
CA GLY A 92 12.23 -19.46 -4.97
C GLY A 92 13.54 -18.67 -5.10
N ALA A 93 13.93 -17.90 -4.07
CA ALA A 93 15.16 -17.11 -4.01
C ALA A 93 16.20 -17.78 -3.13
#